data_AF-A0AB34AJU4-F1
#
_entry.id   AF-A0AB34AJU4-F1
#
_cell.length_a   1.000
_cell.length_b   1.000
_cell.length_c   1.000
_cell.angle_alpha   90.00
_cell.angle_beta   90.00
_cell.angle_gamma   90.00
#
_symmetry.space_group_name_H-M   'P 1'
#
loop_
_entity.id
_entity.type
_entity.pdbx_description
1 polymer ?
#
loop_
_entity_poly.entity_id
_entity_poly.type
_entity_poly.pdbx_seq_one_letter_code
_entity_poly.pdbx_strand_id
1 'polypeptide(L)'
;MNEYIGKKQTNRVAEMILGILGSIFGIIGGLFAIMVDGIGKEFGATDSGSITGLGVAVIITCIITLVLSCIINKKRVLIGILLIIGGILNIIFISFFGILSGILILVAGILALIRK
;
A
#
# COMPACT_ATOMS: atom_id res chain seq x y z
N MET A 1 -4.10 39.85 -25.23
CA MET A 1 -3.98 39.84 -23.76
C MET A 1 -4.49 38.51 -23.24
N ASN A 2 -3.63 37.79 -22.50
CA ASN A 2 -3.90 36.61 -21.66
C ASN A 2 -4.27 35.27 -22.31
N GLU A 3 -3.30 34.66 -22.99
CA GLU A 3 -3.14 33.20 -22.96
C GLU A 3 -2.22 32.79 -21.81
N TYR A 4 -2.71 32.92 -20.57
CA TYR A 4 -2.13 32.20 -19.44
C TYR A 4 -3.14 31.13 -19.03
N ILE A 5 -3.31 30.14 -19.90
CA ILE A 5 -3.82 28.84 -19.46
C ILE A 5 -2.77 28.33 -18.49
N GLY A 6 -2.96 28.65 -17.21
CA GLY A 6 -2.16 28.12 -16.12
C GLY A 6 -2.13 26.62 -16.32
N LYS A 7 -0.98 26.12 -16.79
CA LYS A 7 -0.71 24.70 -16.89
C LYS A 7 -0.91 24.19 -15.48
N LYS A 8 -2.09 23.61 -15.23
CA LYS A 8 -2.47 23.10 -13.92
C LYS A 8 -1.46 22.01 -13.66
N GLN A 9 -0.37 22.37 -12.97
CA GLN A 9 0.70 21.47 -12.62
C GLN A 9 0.04 20.56 -11.60
N THR A 10 -0.56 19.51 -12.12
CA THR A 10 -1.29 18.50 -11.38
C THR A 10 -0.24 17.80 -10.55
N ASN A 11 0.03 18.38 -9.38
CA ASN A 11 1.02 17.88 -8.47
C ASN A 11 0.66 16.42 -8.18
N ARG A 12 1.59 15.53 -8.52
CA ARG A 12 1.52 14.08 -8.27
C ARG A 12 1.52 13.74 -6.77
N VAL A 13 1.48 14.78 -5.94
CA VAL A 13 1.25 14.78 -4.51
C VAL A 13 0.03 13.95 -4.14
N ALA A 14 -1.07 13.99 -4.91
CA ALA A 14 -2.24 13.16 -4.60
C ALA A 14 -1.93 11.65 -4.66
N GLU A 15 -1.17 11.21 -5.67
CA GLU A 15 -0.78 9.81 -5.86
C GLU A 15 0.22 9.38 -4.79
N MET A 16 1.22 10.23 -4.52
CA MET A 16 2.20 10.01 -3.46
C MET A 16 1.54 9.89 -2.09
N ILE A 17 0.65 10.84 -1.76
CA ILE A 17 -0.07 10.86 -0.49
C ILE A 17 -0.95 9.62 -0.37
N LEU A 18 -1.70 9.23 -1.40
CA LEU A 18 -2.53 8.01 -1.36
C LEU A 18 -1.69 6.76 -1.12
N GLY A 19 -0.56 6.61 -1.81
CA GLY A 19 0.33 5.45 -1.64
C GLY A 19 1.02 5.42 -0.28
N ILE A 20 1.40 6.58 0.26
CA ILE A 20 1.98 6.71 1.61
C ILE A 20 0.92 6.40 2.67
N LEU A 21 -0.28 6.99 2.58
CA LEU A 21 -1.40 6.70 3.49
C LEU A 21 -1.77 5.23 3.47
N GLY A 22 -1.87 4.64 2.27
CA GLY A 22 -2.13 3.22 2.10
C GLY A 22 -1.05 2.37 2.78
N SER A 23 0.23 2.70 2.59
CA SER A 23 1.33 1.95 3.22
C SER A 23 1.35 2.09 4.75
N ILE A 24 1.06 3.28 5.29
CA ILE A 24 0.97 3.49 6.75
C ILE A 24 -0.18 2.67 7.35
N PHE A 25 -1.36 2.69 6.73
CA PHE A 25 -2.49 1.85 7.15
C PHE A 25 -2.16 0.36 7.07
N GLY A 26 -1.36 -0.04 6.08
CA GLY A 26 -0.92 -1.41 5.91
C GLY A 26 0.04 -1.86 7.01
N ILE A 27 0.99 -1.02 7.43
CA ILE A 27 1.89 -1.30 8.55
C ILE A 27 1.10 -1.45 9.85
N ILE A 28 0.14 -0.54 10.10
CA ILE A 28 -0.74 -0.64 11.28
C ILE A 28 -1.53 -1.96 11.23
N GLY A 29 -2.07 -2.34 10.06
CA GLY A 29 -2.75 -3.61 9.89
C GLY A 29 -1.88 -4.83 10.09
N GLY A 30 -0.63 -4.80 9.62
CA GLY A 30 0.35 -5.87 9.84
C GLY A 30 0.69 -6.04 11.31
N LEU A 31 0.83 -4.93 12.04
CA LEU A 31 1.05 -4.97 13.48
C LEU A 31 -0.15 -5.55 14.24
N PHE A 32 -1.38 -5.15 13.88
CA PHE A 32 -2.60 -5.73 14.43
C PHE A 32 -2.71 -7.24 14.16
N ALA A 33 -2.37 -7.69 12.95
CA ALA A 33 -2.38 -9.11 12.61
C ALA A 33 -1.41 -9.93 13.50
N ILE A 34 -0.21 -9.41 13.75
CA ILE A 34 0.77 -10.04 14.65
C ILE A 34 0.27 -10.05 16.11
N MET A 35 -0.37 -8.97 16.57
CA MET A 35 -0.93 -8.90 17.92
C MET A 35 -2.06 -9.91 18.14
N VAL A 36 -2.99 -10.02 17.19
CA VAL A 36 -4.09 -10.99 17.25
C VAL A 36 -3.56 -12.43 17.21
N ASP A 37 -2.54 -12.69 16.41
CA ASP A 37 -1.86 -13.99 16.37
C ASP A 37 -1.19 -14.34 17.71
N GLY A 38 -0.50 -13.39 18.34
CA GLY A 38 0.13 -13.57 19.64
C GLY A 38 -0.86 -13.95 20.75
N ILE A 39 -2.04 -13.33 20.76
CA ILE A 39 -3.11 -13.68 21.71
C ILE A 39 -3.73 -15.04 21.39
N GLY A 40 -3.91 -15.36 20.10
CA GLY A 40 -4.41 -16.67 19.65
C GLY A 40 -3.47 -17.83 20.02
N LYS A 41 -2.17 -17.58 20.02
CA LYS A 41 -1.13 -18.53 20.49
C LYS A 41 -1.30 -18.90 21.95
N GLU A 42 -1.51 -17.91 22.82
CA GLU A 42 -1.71 -18.16 24.25
C GLU A 42 -3.04 -18.88 24.53
N PHE A 43 -4.03 -18.71 23.65
CA PHE A 43 -5.32 -19.41 23.73
C PHE A 43 -5.33 -20.83 23.13
N GLY A 44 -4.18 -21.38 22.74
CA GLY A 44 -4.04 -22.78 22.30
C GLY A 44 -4.41 -23.05 20.84
N ALA A 45 -4.47 -22.02 19.99
CA ALA A 45 -4.64 -22.21 18.55
C ALA A 45 -3.31 -22.66 17.90
N THR A 46 -3.19 -23.96 17.64
CA THR A 46 -1.98 -24.63 17.11
C THR A 46 -1.57 -24.20 15.68
N ASP A 47 -2.43 -23.50 14.92
CA ASP A 47 -2.17 -23.10 13.52
C ASP A 47 -1.56 -21.69 13.32
N SER A 48 -1.08 -21.08 14.40
CA SER A 48 -0.61 -19.68 14.49
C SER A 48 0.79 -19.41 13.91
N GLY A 49 1.46 -20.39 13.33
CA GLY A 49 2.74 -20.16 12.62
C GLY A 49 2.56 -19.39 11.30
N SER A 50 1.40 -19.55 10.68
CA SER A 50 1.10 -18.94 9.37
C SER A 50 0.89 -17.43 9.50
N ILE A 51 0.09 -16.99 10.45
CA ILE A 51 -0.38 -15.60 10.57
C ILE A 51 0.74 -14.63 10.97
N THR A 52 1.68 -15.04 11.85
CA THR A 52 2.86 -14.21 12.15
C THR A 52 3.69 -13.93 10.89
N GLY A 53 3.91 -14.96 10.05
CA GLY A 53 4.64 -14.84 8.79
C GLY A 53 3.93 -13.93 7.79
N LEU A 54 2.60 -14.00 7.75
CA LEU A 54 1.77 -13.10 6.95
C LEU A 54 1.91 -11.63 7.40
N GLY A 55 1.93 -11.36 8.70
CA GLY A 55 2.12 -10.00 9.24
C GLY A 55 3.48 -9.38 8.89
N VAL A 56 4.56 -10.15 9.01
CA VAL A 56 5.93 -9.70 8.65
C VAL A 56 6.03 -9.39 7.16
N ALA A 57 5.45 -10.23 6.31
CA ALA A 57 5.46 -10.04 4.86
C ALA A 57 4.68 -8.79 4.42
N VAL A 58 3.62 -8.40 5.14
CA VAL A 58 2.95 -7.10 4.93
C VAL A 58 3.85 -5.93 5.25
N ILE A 59 4.56 -5.97 6.37
CA ILE A 59 5.46 -4.87 6.72
C ILE A 59 6.52 -4.68 5.64
N ILE A 60 7.11 -5.77 5.15
CA ILE A 60 8.07 -5.73 4.04
C ILE A 60 7.42 -5.18 2.77
N THR A 61 6.23 -5.67 2.41
CA THR A 61 5.47 -5.20 1.24
C THR A 61 5.17 -3.70 1.36
N CYS A 62 4.76 -3.22 2.53
CA CYS A 62 4.47 -1.81 2.78
C CYS A 62 5.72 -0.93 2.62
N ILE A 63 6.88 -1.37 3.08
CA ILE A 63 8.14 -0.64 2.88
C ILE A 63 8.43 -0.52 1.38
N ILE A 64 8.27 -1.61 0.63
CA ILE A 64 8.48 -1.61 -0.83
C ILE A 64 7.49 -0.65 -1.50
N THR A 65 6.20 -0.72 -1.19
CA THR A 65 5.19 0.17 -1.78
C THR A 65 5.41 1.63 -1.41
N LEU A 66 5.92 1.93 -0.21
CA LEU A 66 6.26 3.28 0.22
C LEU A 66 7.41 3.86 -0.61
N VAL A 67 8.48 3.07 -0.81
CA VAL A 67 9.63 3.48 -1.66
C VAL A 67 9.20 3.70 -3.11
N LEU A 68 8.37 2.81 -3.67
CA LEU A 68 7.76 2.96 -4.98
C LEU A 68 6.95 4.26 -5.09
N SER A 69 6.13 4.54 -4.08
CA SER A 69 5.31 5.75 -4.03
C SER A 69 6.17 7.02 -4.09
N CYS A 70 7.35 7.01 -3.45
CA CYS A 70 8.30 8.13 -3.49
C CYS A 70 8.99 8.30 -4.86
N ILE A 71 9.31 7.20 -5.55
CA ILE A 71 10.04 7.20 -6.83
C ILE A 71 9.11 7.41 -8.06
N ILE A 72 7.79 7.55 -7.85
CA ILE A 72 6.75 7.64 -8.89
C ILE A 72 7.00 8.69 -9.98
N ASN A 73 7.84 9.68 -9.69
CA ASN A 73 8.18 10.72 -10.63
C ASN A 73 9.06 10.26 -11.81
N LYS A 74 9.85 9.18 -11.66
CA LYS A 74 10.89 8.78 -12.64
C LYS A 74 10.37 7.87 -13.77
N LYS A 75 9.54 6.86 -13.46
CA LYS A 75 8.98 5.88 -14.42
C LYS A 75 7.54 5.50 -14.05
N ARG A 76 6.59 6.39 -14.37
CA ARG A 76 5.17 6.30 -13.96
C ARG A 76 4.50 4.95 -14.22
N VAL A 77 4.62 4.43 -15.44
CA VAL A 77 3.92 3.19 -15.84
C VAL A 77 4.44 1.97 -15.08
N LEU A 78 5.77 1.86 -14.97
CA LEU A 78 6.42 0.78 -14.21
C LEU A 78 6.03 0.83 -12.73
N ILE A 79 6.02 2.02 -12.13
CA ILE A 79 5.76 2.20 -10.70
C ILE A 79 4.29 2.01 -10.37
N GLY A 80 3.38 2.48 -11.23
CA GLY A 80 1.94 2.25 -11.08
C GLY A 80 1.58 0.76 -11.12
N ILE A 81 2.17 0.00 -12.05
CA ILE A 81 2.00 -1.47 -12.11
C ILE A 81 2.54 -2.13 -10.84
N LEU A 82 3.74 -1.74 -10.40
CA LEU A 82 4.36 -2.29 -9.18
C LEU A 82 3.53 -1.98 -7.92
N LEU A 83 2.92 -0.79 -7.83
CA LEU A 83 2.00 -0.41 -6.75
C LEU A 83 0.72 -1.24 -6.78
N ILE A 84 0.13 -1.49 -7.96
CA ILE A 84 -1.06 -2.35 -8.07
C ILE A 84 -0.73 -3.76 -7.59
N ILE A 85 0.39 -4.32 -8.03
CA ILE A 85 0.85 -5.65 -7.59
C ILE A 85 1.07 -5.66 -6.07
N GLY A 86 1.73 -4.64 -5.53
CA GLY A 86 1.96 -4.50 -4.08
C GLY A 86 0.66 -4.36 -3.28
N GLY A 87 -0.31 -3.61 -3.79
CA GLY A 87 -1.63 -3.45 -3.17
C GLY A 87 -2.42 -4.76 -3.14
N ILE A 88 -2.39 -5.54 -4.23
CA ILE A 88 -3.03 -6.87 -4.31
C ILE A 88 -2.36 -7.85 -3.33
N LEU A 89 -1.02 -7.88 -3.29
CA LEU A 89 -0.27 -8.64 -2.30
C LEU A 89 -0.71 -8.27 -0.88
N ASN A 90 -0.85 -6.97 -0.59
CA ASN A 90 -1.26 -6.50 0.74
C ASN A 90 -2.69 -6.95 1.13
N ILE A 91 -3.61 -7.01 0.16
CA ILE A 91 -4.97 -7.54 0.38
C ILE A 91 -4.92 -9.03 0.70
N ILE A 92 -4.16 -9.81 -0.08
CA ILE A 92 -4.05 -11.27 0.10
C ILE A 92 -3.44 -11.59 1.47
N PHE A 93 -2.44 -10.81 1.89
CA PHE A 93 -1.70 -11.10 3.11
C PHE A 93 -2.47 -10.83 4.42
N ILE A 94 -3.41 -9.88 4.45
CA ILE A 94 -4.11 -9.53 5.71
C ILE A 94 -5.63 -9.69 5.64
N SER A 95 -6.21 -9.93 4.47
CA SER A 95 -7.65 -10.07 4.27
C SER A 95 -8.46 -8.90 4.86
N PHE A 96 -8.92 -8.97 6.12
CA PHE A 96 -9.85 -7.99 6.71
C PHE A 96 -9.24 -6.61 6.97
N PHE A 97 -8.05 -6.53 7.58
CA PHE A 97 -7.41 -5.25 7.92
C PHE A 97 -6.66 -4.63 6.73
N GLY A 98 -6.30 -5.46 5.75
CA GLY A 98 -5.48 -5.14 4.59
C GLY A 98 -6.32 -4.67 3.41
N ILE A 99 -7.63 -4.94 3.42
CA ILE A 99 -8.58 -4.43 2.44
C ILE A 99 -8.56 -2.91 2.36
N LEU A 100 -8.55 -2.21 3.50
CA LEU A 100 -8.53 -0.75 3.51
C LEU A 100 -7.21 -0.23 2.92
N SER A 101 -6.07 -0.69 3.45
CA SER A 101 -4.75 -0.30 2.96
C SER A 101 -4.54 -0.63 1.47
N GLY A 102 -4.89 -1.84 1.08
CA GLY A 102 -4.70 -2.35 -0.28
C GLY A 102 -5.52 -1.58 -1.30
N ILE A 103 -6.75 -1.18 -0.97
CA ILE A 103 -7.56 -0.34 -1.87
C ILE A 103 -6.95 1.06 -2.04
N LEU A 104 -6.40 1.65 -0.97
CA LEU A 104 -5.72 2.95 -1.07
C LEU A 104 -4.48 2.85 -1.97
N ILE A 105 -3.65 1.81 -1.81
CA ILE A 105 -2.45 1.58 -2.64
C ILE A 105 -2.85 1.30 -4.10
N LEU A 106 -3.92 0.52 -4.31
CA LEU A 106 -4.41 0.16 -5.64
C LEU A 106 -4.94 1.39 -6.38
N VAL A 107 -5.73 2.25 -5.72
CA VAL A 107 -6.19 3.52 -6.28
C VAL A 107 -5.01 4.44 -6.59
N ALA A 108 -3.98 4.48 -5.72
CA ALA A 108 -2.75 5.23 -5.99
C ALA A 108 -2.05 4.76 -7.29
N GLY A 109 -1.94 3.45 -7.47
CA GLY A 109 -1.33 2.83 -8.65
C GLY A 109 -2.12 3.08 -9.94
N ILE A 110 -3.46 3.00 -9.89
CA ILE A 110 -4.33 3.31 -11.03
C ILE A 110 -4.22 4.80 -11.41
N LEU A 111 -4.26 5.71 -10.43
CA LEU A 111 -4.11 7.14 -10.70
C LEU A 111 -2.77 7.44 -11.37
N ALA A 112 -1.69 6.81 -10.89
CA ALA A 112 -0.35 6.94 -11.46
C ALA A 112 -0.23 6.43 -12.90
N LEU A 113 -1.08 5.47 -13.31
CA LEU A 113 -1.15 4.95 -14.68
C LEU A 113 -1.99 5.84 -15.61
N ILE A 114 -3.11 6.38 -15.12
CA ILE A 114 -4.03 7.18 -15.92
C ILE A 114 -3.49 8.59 -16.16
N ARG A 115 -2.69 9.14 -15.23
CA ARG A 115 -2.21 10.52 -15.29
C ARG A 115 -0.95 10.69 -16.18
N LYS A 116 -1.19 10.94 -17.47
CA LYS A 116 -0.16 11.14 -18.51
C LYS A 116 0.62 12.45 -18.37
#